data_AF-A0A952VGA6-F1
#
_entry.id   AF-A0A952VGA6-F1
#
_cell.length_a   1.000
_cell.length_b   1.000
_cell.length_c   1.000
_cell.angle_alpha   90.00
_cell.angle_beta   90.00
_cell.angle_gamma   90.00
#
_symmetry.space_group_name_H-M   'P 1'
#
loop_
_entity.id
_entity.type
_entity.pdbx_description
1 polymer ?
#
loop_
_entity_poly.entity_id
_entity_poly.type
_entity_poly.pdbx_seq_one_letter_code
_entity_poly.pdbx_strand_id
1 'polypeptide(L)'
;RAAFKKRRCLVIADGFYEWQRQGTRKQPMWIGLKTKKPFAFAGLWEHWQPIEGAALETCTIITTEANDFMQPIHTRMPVILPPSSYDHWLDPGFADVAALNSFLRPCPSEDLMTYPVSTLVNNPRHDVRQCLEPLAG
;
A
#
# COMPACT_ATOMS: atom_id res chain seq x y z
N ARG A 1 1.37 -19.66 -0.10
CA ARG A 1 2.14 -19.93 1.15
C ARG A 1 3.67 -19.88 0.95
N ALA A 2 4.23 -20.28 -0.20
CA ALA A 2 5.68 -20.23 -0.44
C ALA A 2 6.24 -18.79 -0.61
N ALA A 3 5.55 -17.92 -1.37
CA ALA A 3 5.97 -16.53 -1.58
C ALA A 3 6.15 -15.74 -0.27
N PHE A 4 5.22 -15.89 0.68
CA PHE A 4 5.34 -15.27 2.01
C PHE A 4 6.63 -15.65 2.76
N LYS A 5 7.16 -16.86 2.53
CA LYS A 5 8.37 -17.34 3.22
C LYS A 5 9.67 -16.90 2.55
N LYS A 6 9.69 -16.70 1.23
CA LYS A 6 10.95 -16.50 0.48
C LYS A 6 10.98 -15.34 -0.50
N ARG A 7 9.82 -14.78 -0.86
CA ARG A 7 9.68 -13.75 -1.90
C ARG A 7 8.91 -12.55 -1.37
N ARG A 8 9.47 -11.95 -0.32
CA ARG A 8 9.00 -10.69 0.27
C ARG A 8 9.72 -9.52 -0.41
N CYS A 9 9.02 -8.42 -0.61
CA CYS A 9 9.58 -7.19 -1.16
C CYS A 9 8.97 -5.96 -0.46
N LEU A 10 9.60 -4.81 -0.69
CA LEU A 10 9.06 -3.50 -0.30
C LEU A 10 8.47 -2.83 -1.54
N VAL A 11 7.21 -2.38 -1.45
CA VAL A 11 6.61 -1.54 -2.50
C VAL A 11 6.62 -0.11 -2.00
N ILE A 12 7.46 0.73 -2.60
CA ILE A 12 7.73 2.10 -2.14
C ILE A 12 6.69 3.05 -2.71
N ALA A 13 6.17 3.96 -1.89
CA ALA A 13 5.25 5.00 -2.31
C ALA A 13 5.36 6.25 -1.42
N ASP A 14 4.96 7.41 -1.96
CA ASP A 14 4.72 8.63 -1.19
C ASP A 14 3.33 8.64 -0.52
N GLY A 15 2.41 7.84 -1.08
CA GLY A 15 1.03 7.74 -0.66
C GLY A 15 0.25 6.78 -1.57
N PHE A 16 -1.04 6.62 -1.30
CA PHE A 16 -1.96 5.81 -2.09
C PHE A 16 -3.33 6.50 -2.17
N TYR A 17 -4.15 6.07 -3.12
CA TYR A 17 -5.50 6.58 -3.29
C TYR A 17 -6.54 5.58 -2.81
N GLU A 18 -7.58 6.06 -2.13
CA GLU A 18 -8.78 5.29 -1.83
C GLU A 18 -10.03 6.11 -2.12
N TRP A 19 -11.12 5.44 -2.51
CA TRP A 19 -12.36 6.11 -2.91
C TRP A 19 -13.41 6.05 -1.81
N GLN A 20 -13.55 7.15 -1.06
CA GLN A 20 -14.58 7.29 -0.05
C GLN A 20 -15.96 7.37 -0.70
N ARG A 21 -16.89 6.51 -0.25
CA ARG A 21 -18.29 6.57 -0.70
C ARG A 21 -19.02 7.70 0.00
N GLN A 22 -19.53 8.66 -0.76
CA GLN A 22 -20.36 9.77 -0.31
C GLN A 22 -21.71 9.69 -1.03
N GLY A 23 -22.67 8.98 -0.43
CA GLY A 23 -23.95 8.66 -1.04
C GLY A 23 -23.79 7.78 -2.30
N THR A 24 -24.16 8.33 -3.46
CA THR A 24 -24.01 7.67 -4.78
C THR A 24 -22.68 7.97 -5.46
N ARG A 25 -21.91 8.95 -4.97
CA ARG A 25 -20.62 9.33 -5.55
C ARG A 25 -19.47 8.73 -4.76
N LYS A 26 -18.31 8.64 -5.43
CA LYS A 26 -17.04 8.24 -4.82
C LYS A 26 -16.07 9.42 -4.91
N GLN A 27 -15.61 9.90 -3.77
CA GLN A 27 -14.60 10.94 -3.65
C GLN A 27 -13.22 10.27 -3.54
N PRO A 28 -12.30 10.45 -4.51
CA PRO A 28 -10.94 10.00 -4.35
C PRO A 28 -10.25 10.77 -3.22
N MET A 29 -9.61 10.04 -2.33
CA MET A 29 -8.83 10.54 -1.22
C MET A 29 -7.38 10.14 -1.46
N TRP A 30 -6.44 11.06 -1.29
CA TRP A 30 -5.03 10.71 -1.17
C TRP A 30 -4.73 10.43 0.31
N ILE A 31 -3.94 9.39 0.59
CA ILE A 31 -3.53 8.97 1.93
C ILE A 31 -2.02 8.79 1.95
N GLY A 32 -1.36 9.27 3.00
CA GLY A 32 0.06 9.08 3.23
C GLY A 32 0.46 9.31 4.68
N LEU A 33 1.75 9.21 5.00
CA LEU A 33 2.26 9.48 6.34
C LEU A 33 2.33 10.99 6.60
N LYS A 34 2.00 11.42 7.83
CA LYS A 34 2.14 12.82 8.28
C LYS A 34 3.55 13.35 8.17
N THR A 35 4.54 12.47 8.22
CA THR A 35 5.96 12.80 8.02
C THR A 35 6.25 13.31 6.60
N LYS A 36 5.35 13.06 5.64
CA LYS A 36 5.51 13.35 4.21
C LYS A 36 6.76 12.73 3.58
N LYS A 37 7.31 11.69 4.21
CA LYS A 37 8.42 10.91 3.68
C LYS A 37 7.88 9.69 2.93
N PRO A 38 8.60 9.21 1.89
CA PRO A 38 8.30 7.92 1.29
C PRO A 38 8.32 6.80 2.33
N PHE A 39 7.49 5.79 2.13
CA PHE A 39 7.40 4.61 2.97
C PHE A 39 7.20 3.36 2.11
N ALA A 40 7.26 2.20 2.74
CA ALA A 40 7.09 0.92 2.06
C ALA A 40 5.87 0.16 2.54
N PHE A 41 5.12 -0.39 1.60
CA PHE A 41 4.15 -1.44 1.87
C PHE A 41 4.81 -2.81 1.93
N ALA A 42 4.23 -3.71 2.73
CA ALA A 42 4.58 -5.12 2.70
C ALA A 42 4.14 -5.73 1.36
N GLY A 43 5.11 -6.10 0.54
CA GLY A 43 4.89 -6.73 -0.75
C GLY A 43 5.30 -8.20 -0.78
N LEU A 44 4.67 -8.96 -1.68
CA LEU A 44 5.17 -10.26 -2.13
C LEU A 44 5.46 -10.17 -3.62
N TRP A 45 6.45 -10.91 -4.08
CA TRP A 45 6.75 -11.02 -5.50
C TRP A 45 6.84 -12.48 -5.95
N GLU A 46 6.73 -12.72 -7.25
CA GLU A 46 6.77 -14.04 -7.85
C GLU A 46 7.37 -13.95 -9.25
N HIS A 47 8.17 -14.96 -9.61
CA HIS A 47 8.72 -15.13 -10.94
C HIS A 47 7.91 -16.22 -11.66
N TRP A 48 7.32 -15.88 -12.78
CA TRP A 48 6.54 -16.78 -13.61
C TRP A 48 7.16 -16.89 -14.99
N GLN A 49 7.57 -18.11 -15.37
CA GLN A 49 8.07 -18.40 -16.70
C GLN A 49 6.99 -19.18 -17.48
N PRO A 50 6.40 -18.58 -18.54
CA PRO A 50 5.52 -19.32 -19.43
C PRO A 50 6.30 -20.32 -20.30
N ILE A 51 5.59 -21.30 -20.85
CA ILE A 51 6.15 -22.27 -21.82
C ILE A 51 6.63 -21.53 -23.08
N GLU A 52 5.90 -20.51 -23.50
CA GLU A 52 6.26 -19.61 -24.60
C GLU A 52 6.15 -18.16 -24.12
N GLY A 53 7.17 -17.34 -24.43
CA GLY A 53 7.23 -15.93 -24.05
C GLY A 53 8.27 -15.61 -22.98
N ALA A 54 8.35 -14.33 -22.63
CA ALA A 54 9.31 -13.82 -21.64
C ALA A 54 8.85 -14.13 -20.21
N ALA A 55 9.81 -14.30 -19.31
CA ALA A 55 9.53 -14.39 -17.89
C ALA A 55 8.83 -13.13 -17.38
N LEU A 56 7.90 -13.28 -16.45
CA LEU A 56 7.22 -12.20 -15.77
C LEU A 56 7.60 -12.18 -14.30
N GLU A 57 8.07 -11.04 -13.84
CA GLU A 57 8.16 -10.74 -12.42
C GLU A 57 6.96 -9.90 -12.02
N THR A 58 6.18 -10.41 -11.08
CA THR A 58 4.97 -9.75 -10.60
C THR A 58 5.06 -9.53 -9.11
N CYS A 59 4.40 -8.49 -8.62
CA CYS A 59 4.30 -8.25 -7.19
C CYS A 59 2.86 -7.93 -6.79
N THR A 60 2.59 -8.07 -5.49
CA THR A 60 1.31 -7.74 -4.87
C THR A 60 1.55 -7.07 -3.53
N ILE A 61 0.66 -6.13 -3.18
CA ILE A 61 0.68 -5.46 -1.88
C ILE A 61 -0.20 -6.25 -0.92
N ILE A 62 0.33 -6.57 0.26
CA ILE A 62 -0.43 -7.19 1.34
C ILE A 62 -1.36 -6.14 1.95
N THR A 63 -2.63 -6.50 2.11
CA THR A 63 -3.63 -5.68 2.77
C THR A 63 -4.01 -6.24 4.13
N THR A 64 -4.48 -5.37 5.00
CA THR A 64 -5.00 -5.67 6.34
C THR A 64 -6.34 -4.95 6.54
N GLU A 65 -6.97 -5.15 7.70
CA GLU A 65 -8.17 -4.40 8.10
C GLU A 65 -7.86 -2.90 8.22
N ALA A 66 -8.85 -2.05 7.94
CA ALA A 66 -8.68 -0.61 8.15
C ALA A 66 -8.61 -0.28 9.64
N ASN A 67 -7.68 0.60 10.02
CA ASN A 67 -7.68 1.26 11.33
C ASN A 67 -8.80 2.32 11.41
N ASP A 68 -9.03 2.88 12.60
CA ASP A 68 -10.08 3.88 12.84
C ASP A 68 -10.02 5.10 11.90
N PHE A 69 -8.80 5.49 11.47
CA PHE A 69 -8.62 6.57 10.50
C PHE A 69 -9.11 6.20 9.10
N MET A 70 -8.84 4.96 8.65
CA MET A 70 -9.19 4.49 7.31
C MET A 70 -10.64 3.99 7.21
N GLN A 71 -11.25 3.51 8.28
CA GLN A 71 -12.62 2.93 8.27
C GLN A 71 -13.68 3.83 7.59
N PRO A 72 -13.70 5.17 7.78
CA PRO A 72 -14.64 6.04 7.07
C PRO A 72 -14.39 6.17 5.57
N ILE A 73 -13.23 5.74 5.07
CA ILE A 73 -12.82 5.81 3.67
C ILE A 73 -13.00 4.45 3.00
N HIS A 74 -12.43 3.39 3.59
CA HIS A 74 -12.45 2.03 3.07
C HIS A 74 -12.25 1.00 4.20
N THR A 75 -12.75 -0.23 4.03
CA THR A 75 -12.71 -1.28 5.07
C THR A 75 -11.39 -2.03 5.16
N ARG A 76 -10.50 -1.82 4.18
CA ARG A 76 -9.17 -2.43 4.06
C ARG A 76 -8.15 -1.35 3.81
N MET A 77 -6.92 -1.60 4.21
CA MET A 77 -5.77 -0.74 3.90
C MET A 77 -4.53 -1.58 3.59
N PRO A 78 -3.55 -1.06 2.84
CA PRO A 78 -2.28 -1.74 2.68
C PRO A 78 -1.50 -1.78 4.00
N VAL A 79 -0.69 -2.83 4.19
CA VAL A 79 0.22 -2.92 5.34
C VAL A 79 1.40 -2.00 5.09
N ILE A 80 1.48 -0.89 5.84
CA ILE A 80 2.64 0.00 5.86
C ILE A 80 3.65 -0.55 6.86
N LEU A 81 4.85 -0.91 6.39
CA LEU A 81 5.89 -1.45 7.24
C LEU A 81 6.66 -0.31 7.95
N PRO A 82 6.93 -0.43 9.26
CA PRO A 82 7.84 0.47 9.93
C PRO A 82 9.27 0.26 9.40
N PRO A 83 10.09 1.33 9.26
CA PRO A 83 11.47 1.18 8.76
C PRO A 83 12.31 0.17 9.53
N SER A 84 12.07 0.02 10.84
CA SER A 84 12.76 -0.95 11.70
C SER A 84 12.48 -2.42 11.37
N SER A 85 11.44 -2.73 10.57
CA SER A 85 11.14 -4.09 10.16
C SER A 85 11.65 -4.43 8.75
N TYR A 86 12.26 -3.49 8.01
CA TYR A 86 12.63 -3.68 6.61
C TYR A 86 13.63 -4.82 6.43
N ASP A 87 14.68 -4.86 7.25
CA ASP A 87 15.72 -5.89 7.15
C ASP A 87 15.14 -7.29 7.40
N HIS A 88 14.38 -7.46 8.48
CA HIS A 88 13.71 -8.73 8.79
C HIS A 88 12.67 -9.12 7.71
N TRP A 89 11.98 -8.13 7.14
CA TRP A 89 11.02 -8.38 6.06
C TRP A 89 11.71 -8.84 4.78
N LEU A 90 12.86 -8.27 4.43
CA LEU A 90 13.59 -8.60 3.21
C LEU A 90 14.48 -9.84 3.33
N ASP A 91 14.92 -10.20 4.54
CA ASP A 91 15.80 -11.34 4.76
C ASP A 91 15.10 -12.68 4.46
N PRO A 92 15.47 -13.42 3.39
CA PRO A 92 14.86 -14.71 3.07
C PRO A 92 15.22 -15.82 4.08
N GLY A 93 16.27 -15.63 4.89
CA GLY A 93 16.67 -16.50 5.99
C GLY A 93 15.84 -16.29 7.26
N PHE A 94 15.20 -15.11 7.41
CA PHE A 94 14.29 -14.83 8.50
C PHE A 94 12.97 -15.60 8.30
N ALA A 95 12.86 -16.73 9.02
CA ALA A 95 11.76 -17.68 8.89
C ALA A 95 10.80 -17.70 10.10
N ASP A 96 10.96 -16.78 11.06
CA ASP A 96 10.04 -16.63 12.19
C ASP A 96 8.68 -16.09 11.70
N VAL A 97 7.74 -17.00 11.53
CA VAL A 97 6.38 -16.70 11.05
C VAL A 97 5.62 -15.82 12.04
N ALA A 98 5.84 -15.97 13.35
CA ALA A 98 5.14 -15.17 14.34
C ALA A 98 5.61 -13.71 14.28
N ALA A 99 6.92 -13.50 14.19
CA ALA A 99 7.50 -12.18 13.99
C ALA A 99 7.05 -11.56 12.65
N LEU A 100 7.07 -12.30 11.54
CA LEU A 100 6.62 -11.81 10.24
C LEU A 100 5.13 -11.41 10.26
N ASN A 101 4.27 -12.23 10.86
CA ASN A 101 2.85 -11.89 11.01
C ASN A 101 2.64 -10.66 11.91
N SER A 102 3.54 -10.41 12.87
CA SER A 102 3.46 -9.23 13.72
C SER A 102 3.60 -7.91 12.96
N PHE A 103 4.27 -7.93 11.79
CA PHE A 103 4.39 -6.77 10.91
C PHE A 103 3.15 -6.54 10.03
N LEU A 104 2.27 -7.53 9.87
CA LEU A 104 1.09 -7.46 8.99
C LEU A 104 -0.13 -6.84 9.68
N ARG A 105 0.08 -5.71 10.35
CA ARG A 105 -0.95 -5.01 11.13
C ARG A 105 -1.25 -3.64 10.52
N PRO A 106 -2.43 -3.07 10.81
CA PRO A 106 -2.70 -1.68 10.44
C PRO A 106 -1.65 -0.76 11.09
N CYS A 107 -1.18 0.25 10.37
CA CYS A 107 -0.32 1.27 10.98
C CYS A 107 -1.11 2.13 11.98
N PRO A 108 -0.44 2.84 12.89
CA PRO A 108 -1.13 3.75 13.82
C PRO A 108 -1.95 4.81 13.07
N SER A 109 -3.17 5.06 13.55
CA SER A 109 -4.10 6.04 12.96
C SER A 109 -3.51 7.45 13.00
N GLU A 110 -2.78 7.76 14.07
CA GLU A 110 -2.14 9.05 14.32
C GLU A 110 -0.99 9.37 13.34
N ASP A 111 -0.46 8.37 12.63
CA ASP A 111 0.63 8.57 11.66
C ASP A 111 0.10 8.95 10.27
N LEU A 112 -1.19 8.77 10.00
CA LEU A 112 -1.79 8.99 8.69
C LEU A 112 -2.33 10.40 8.51
N MET A 113 -2.25 10.90 7.27
CA MET A 113 -2.94 12.09 6.80
C MET A 113 -3.70 11.77 5.51
N THR A 114 -4.79 12.51 5.28
CA THR A 114 -5.61 12.38 4.07
C THR A 114 -6.15 13.72 3.63
N TYR A 115 -6.43 13.85 2.33
CA TYR A 115 -7.16 14.97 1.77
C TYR A 115 -7.87 14.53 0.47
N PRO A 116 -9.01 15.16 0.11
CA PRO A 116 -9.70 14.85 -1.13
C PRO A 116 -8.89 15.34 -2.34
N VAL A 117 -8.86 14.56 -3.41
CA VAL A 117 -8.22 14.92 -4.69
C VAL A 117 -9.20 14.86 -5.85
N SER A 118 -8.81 15.43 -6.99
CA SER A 118 -9.63 15.44 -8.19
C SER A 118 -9.93 14.03 -8.71
N THR A 119 -11.10 13.86 -9.33
CA THR A 119 -11.46 12.65 -10.09
C THR A 119 -10.58 12.41 -11.31
N LEU A 120 -9.67 13.34 -11.62
CA LEU A 120 -8.62 13.18 -12.62
C LEU A 120 -7.84 11.87 -12.44
N VAL A 121 -7.59 11.47 -11.19
CA VAL A 121 -6.87 10.23 -10.81
C VAL A 121 -7.60 8.95 -11.24
N ASN A 122 -8.89 9.01 -11.55
CA ASN A 122 -9.66 7.84 -11.99
C ASN A 122 -9.20 7.32 -13.35
N ASN A 123 -8.53 8.14 -14.16
CA ASN A 123 -7.95 7.73 -15.42
C ASN A 123 -6.45 7.52 -15.26
N PRO A 124 -5.94 6.28 -15.32
CA PRO A 124 -4.52 5.98 -15.11
C PRO A 124 -3.60 6.57 -16.19
N ARG A 125 -4.14 7.08 -17.30
CA ARG A 125 -3.36 7.83 -18.30
C ARG A 125 -2.96 9.22 -17.83
N HIS A 126 -3.54 9.71 -16.73
CA HIS A 126 -3.20 11.01 -16.15
C HIS A 126 -2.10 10.86 -15.10
N ASP A 127 -0.86 10.99 -15.56
CA ASP A 127 0.33 11.06 -14.71
C ASP A 127 0.79 12.52 -14.59
N VAL A 128 0.04 13.31 -13.83
CA VAL A 128 0.25 14.76 -13.68
C VAL A 128 0.09 15.19 -12.23
N ARG A 129 0.76 16.28 -11.85
CA ARG A 129 0.79 16.80 -10.47
C ARG A 129 -0.60 17.04 -9.88
N GLN A 130 -1.57 17.45 -10.72
CA GLN A 130 -2.94 17.74 -10.31
C GLN A 130 -3.68 16.52 -9.73
N CYS A 131 -3.20 15.29 -9.97
CA CYS A 131 -3.75 14.09 -9.32
C CYS A 131 -3.48 14.06 -7.80
N LEU A 132 -2.44 14.77 -7.34
CA LEU A 132 -2.01 14.84 -5.95
C LEU A 132 -2.43 16.15 -5.25
N GLU A 133 -2.95 17.12 -6.00
CA GLU A 133 -3.32 18.42 -5.44
C GLU A 133 -4.62 18.30 -4.64
N PRO A 134 -4.64 18.82 -3.39
CA PRO A 134 -5.88 18.87 -2.62
C PRO A 134 -6.96 19.65 -3.37
N LEU A 135 -8.19 19.13 -3.38
CA LEU A 135 -9.33 19.92 -3.82
C LEU A 135 -9.46 21.15 -2.92
N ALA A 136 -9.51 22.34 -3.53
CA ALA A 136 -9.85 23.56 -2.80
C ALA A 136 -11.22 23.37 -2.15
N GLY A 137 -11.30 23.68 -0.85
CA GLY A 137 -12.53 23.62 -0.07
C GLY A 137 -13.53 24.70 -0.46
#